data_AF-A0A1I7T9V3-F1
#
_entry.id   AF-A0A1I7T9V3-F1
#
_cell.length_a   1.000
_cell.length_b   1.000
_cell.length_c   1.000
_cell.angle_alpha   90.00
_cell.angle_beta   90.00
_cell.angle_gamma   90.00
#
_symmetry.space_group_name_H-M   'P 1'
#
loop_
_entity.id
_entity.type
_entity.pdbx_description
1 polymer ?
#
loop_
_entity_poly.entity_id
_entity_poly.type
_entity_poly.pdbx_seq_one_letter_code
_entity_poly.pdbx_strand_id
1 'polypeptide(L)'
;MFGFIHESIRQLMIRTYGEAFWAKVLERAGFEAGKENIINHYYSDQDTYTLVDAVSVILKVTREQVWEMYGCFLIQYTMETGWDDLIRSMSPNLKGFLDNLDSLHYFIDHVVYKANLRGPSFRCEDNPDGTITLHYYTGRPGLYPIVKGVLREAAKRVFKLDVSMSITGRTQRSVQMATGERIEEHVIFLIKTQNTDQSNEDALGTALVQHTNNYKIRLTHMDFVSTFPYHMVVDQDCKIVQVGKEL
;
A
#
# COMPACT_ATOMS: atom_id res chain seq x y z
N MET A 1 -12.66 8.20 5.10
CA MET A 1 -11.26 8.28 4.64
C MET A 1 -10.72 9.71 4.60
N PHE A 2 -9.40 9.91 4.52
CA PHE A 2 -8.77 11.25 4.48
C PHE A 2 -9.11 11.99 3.18
N GLY A 3 -9.34 13.30 3.25
CA GLY A 3 -9.90 14.11 2.18
C GLY A 3 -9.05 14.21 0.92
N PHE A 4 -7.73 14.01 1.02
CA PHE A 4 -6.86 13.84 -0.15
C PHE A 4 -7.35 12.71 -1.08
N ILE A 5 -7.92 11.63 -0.52
CA ILE A 5 -8.49 10.53 -1.30
C ILE A 5 -9.70 11.02 -2.11
N HIS A 6 -10.57 11.82 -1.50
CA HIS A 6 -11.74 12.37 -2.16
C HIS A 6 -11.35 13.35 -3.26
N GLU A 7 -10.38 14.24 -3.00
CA GLU A 7 -9.86 15.15 -4.03
C GLU A 7 -9.22 14.38 -5.19
N SER A 8 -8.46 13.32 -4.91
CA SER A 8 -7.87 12.47 -5.95
C SER A 8 -8.94 11.75 -6.80
N ILE A 9 -10.03 11.25 -6.18
CA ILE A 9 -11.17 10.66 -6.92
C ILE A 9 -11.84 11.73 -7.80
N ARG A 10 -12.07 12.93 -7.26
CA ARG A 10 -12.63 14.05 -8.02
C ARG A 10 -11.77 14.39 -9.23
N GLN A 11 -10.46 14.50 -9.04
CA GLN A 11 -9.51 14.80 -10.12
C GLN A 11 -9.50 13.71 -11.18
N LEU A 12 -9.57 12.44 -10.81
CA LEU A 12 -9.72 11.34 -11.77
C LEU A 12 -11.00 11.53 -12.60
N MET A 13 -12.15 11.71 -11.95
CA MET A 13 -13.42 11.81 -12.65
C MET A 13 -13.49 13.02 -13.57
N ILE A 14 -13.02 14.19 -13.12
CA ILE A 14 -13.04 15.41 -13.92
C ILE A 14 -12.08 15.30 -15.12
N ARG A 15 -10.86 14.79 -14.93
CA ARG A 15 -9.86 14.69 -16.01
C ARG A 15 -10.28 13.66 -17.07
N THR A 16 -10.99 12.60 -16.69
CA THR A 16 -11.40 11.54 -17.61
C THR A 16 -12.77 11.79 -18.25
N TYR A 17 -13.74 12.34 -17.50
CA TYR A 17 -15.14 12.42 -17.93
C TYR A 17 -15.74 13.84 -17.88
N GLY A 18 -15.00 14.83 -17.38
CA GLY A 18 -15.40 16.23 -17.32
C GLY A 18 -16.29 16.59 -16.12
N GLU A 19 -16.49 17.89 -15.92
CA GLU A 19 -17.25 18.41 -14.76
C GLU A 19 -18.73 18.01 -14.76
N ALA A 20 -19.35 17.94 -15.94
CA ALA A 20 -20.75 17.53 -16.07
C ALA A 20 -20.98 16.08 -15.59
N PHE A 21 -19.97 15.23 -15.74
CA PHE A 21 -20.01 13.88 -15.19
C PHE A 21 -19.91 13.91 -13.66
N TRP A 22 -18.97 14.68 -13.12
CA TRP A 22 -18.80 14.82 -11.67
C TRP A 22 -20.05 15.36 -10.98
N ALA A 23 -20.72 16.36 -11.56
CA ALA A 23 -21.97 16.90 -11.02
C ALA A 23 -23.06 15.82 -10.85
N LYS A 24 -23.19 14.91 -11.83
CA LYS A 24 -24.13 13.77 -11.74
C LYS A 24 -23.73 12.76 -10.66
N VAL A 25 -22.43 12.56 -10.45
CA VAL A 25 -21.92 11.70 -9.37
C VAL A 25 -22.31 12.28 -8.03
N LEU A 26 -22.12 13.59 -7.81
CA LEU A 26 -22.48 14.27 -6.56
C LEU A 26 -23.98 14.22 -6.28
N GLU A 27 -24.80 14.51 -7.30
CA GLU A 27 -26.26 14.44 -7.22
C GLU A 27 -26.70 13.03 -6.78
N ARG A 28 -26.14 11.99 -7.41
CA ARG A 28 -26.45 10.61 -7.07
C ARG A 28 -25.95 10.19 -5.69
N ALA A 29 -24.76 10.64 -5.31
CA ALA A 29 -24.15 10.29 -4.04
C ALA A 29 -24.73 11.10 -2.86
N GLY A 30 -25.54 12.13 -3.13
CA GLY A 30 -26.13 13.00 -2.12
C GLY A 30 -25.14 13.98 -1.50
N PHE A 31 -24.06 14.33 -2.22
CA PHE A 31 -23.08 15.31 -1.75
C PHE A 31 -23.39 16.72 -2.25
N GLU A 32 -23.22 17.70 -1.38
CA GLU A 32 -23.21 19.10 -1.78
C GLU A 32 -21.86 19.46 -2.42
N ALA A 33 -21.90 20.12 -3.58
CA ALA A 33 -20.71 20.53 -4.31
C ALA A 33 -19.83 21.46 -3.47
N GLY A 34 -18.52 21.15 -3.42
CA GLY A 34 -17.50 21.86 -2.65
C GLY A 34 -17.31 21.35 -1.22
N LYS A 35 -18.18 20.44 -0.73
CA LYS A 35 -18.03 19.80 0.58
C LYS A 35 -17.46 18.39 0.49
N GLU A 36 -17.38 17.81 -0.70
CA GLU A 36 -17.02 16.41 -0.89
C GLU A 36 -15.51 16.14 -0.86
N ASN A 37 -14.67 17.16 -1.02
CA ASN A 37 -13.23 17.02 -1.33
C ASN A 37 -12.30 17.94 -0.51
N ILE A 38 -12.75 18.44 0.65
CA ILE A 38 -11.89 19.19 1.58
C ILE A 38 -10.70 18.32 1.99
N ILE A 39 -9.49 18.66 1.53
CA ILE A 39 -8.29 17.80 1.59
C ILE A 39 -7.94 17.36 3.01
N ASN A 40 -7.95 18.29 3.97
CA ASN A 40 -7.57 18.03 5.35
C ASN A 40 -8.73 17.53 6.22
N HIS A 41 -9.87 17.18 5.62
CA HIS A 41 -11.02 16.64 6.34
C HIS A 41 -10.99 15.11 6.39
N TYR A 42 -11.53 14.52 7.45
CA TYR A 42 -11.67 13.08 7.58
C TYR A 42 -13.13 12.68 7.39
N TYR A 43 -13.44 12.15 6.20
CA TYR A 43 -14.78 11.64 5.87
C TYR A 43 -15.02 10.29 6.54
N SER A 44 -16.28 9.86 6.66
CA SER A 44 -16.55 8.46 7.00
C SER A 44 -16.09 7.54 5.86
N ASP A 45 -15.84 6.26 6.14
CA ASP A 45 -15.51 5.32 5.07
C ASP A 45 -16.75 5.05 4.20
N GLN A 46 -17.96 5.13 4.79
CA GLN A 46 -19.23 5.02 4.08
C GLN A 46 -19.40 6.12 3.02
N ASP A 47 -18.99 7.36 3.32
CA ASP A 47 -19.02 8.48 2.36
C ASP A 47 -18.18 8.17 1.12
N THR A 48 -16.97 7.65 1.33
CA THR A 48 -16.07 7.28 0.24
C THR A 48 -16.64 6.12 -0.59
N TYR A 49 -17.25 5.12 0.04
CA TYR A 49 -17.92 4.03 -0.66
C TYR A 49 -19.14 4.50 -1.46
N THR A 50 -20.00 5.35 -0.89
CA THR A 50 -21.16 5.93 -1.58
C THR A 50 -20.75 6.72 -2.83
N LEU A 51 -19.66 7.49 -2.73
CA LEU A 51 -19.11 8.25 -3.85
C LEU A 51 -18.66 7.33 -5.00
N VAL A 52 -17.91 6.27 -4.68
CA VAL A 52 -17.46 5.29 -5.69
C VAL A 52 -18.61 4.46 -6.25
N ASP A 53 -19.62 4.15 -5.44
CA ASP A 53 -20.84 3.48 -5.89
C ASP A 53 -21.59 4.32 -6.93
N ALA A 54 -21.68 5.63 -6.70
CA ALA A 54 -22.27 6.54 -7.67
C ALA A 54 -21.50 6.55 -9.00
N VAL A 55 -20.16 6.60 -8.95
CA VAL A 55 -19.30 6.50 -10.14
C VAL A 55 -19.52 5.17 -10.87
N SER A 56 -19.49 4.05 -10.14
CA SER A 56 -19.67 2.69 -10.68
C SER A 56 -21.00 2.56 -11.43
N VAL A 57 -22.10 3.06 -10.87
CA VAL A 57 -23.42 2.99 -11.51
C VAL A 57 -23.49 3.85 -12.76
N ILE A 58 -22.97 5.09 -12.73
CA ILE A 58 -23.06 6.00 -13.88
C ILE A 58 -22.18 5.51 -15.04
N LEU A 59 -20.97 4.99 -14.74
CA LEU A 59 -20.07 4.43 -15.74
C LEU A 59 -20.45 3.01 -16.20
N LYS A 60 -21.35 2.33 -15.48
CA LYS A 60 -21.75 0.94 -15.72
C LYS A 60 -20.56 -0.04 -15.65
N VAL A 61 -19.67 0.18 -14.68
CA VAL A 61 -18.51 -0.68 -14.38
C VAL A 61 -18.61 -1.16 -12.94
N THR A 62 -17.89 -2.22 -12.57
CA THR A 62 -17.92 -2.69 -11.18
C THR A 62 -17.15 -1.75 -10.25
N ARG A 63 -17.44 -1.80 -8.94
CA ARG A 63 -16.71 -1.03 -7.92
C ARG A 63 -15.22 -1.33 -7.94
N GLU A 64 -14.87 -2.58 -8.15
CA GLU A 64 -13.48 -3.04 -8.23
C GLU A 64 -12.75 -2.39 -9.40
N GLN A 65 -13.42 -2.25 -10.54
CA GLN A 65 -12.85 -1.55 -11.69
C GLN A 65 -12.64 -0.05 -11.38
N VAL A 66 -13.58 0.60 -10.67
CA VAL A 66 -13.39 2.00 -10.23
C VAL A 66 -12.21 2.13 -9.28
N TRP A 67 -12.10 1.24 -8.29
CA TRP A 67 -11.00 1.24 -7.33
C TRP A 67 -9.65 0.96 -8.00
N GLU A 68 -9.60 0.08 -8.99
CA GLU A 68 -8.38 -0.21 -9.74
C GLU A 68 -7.97 0.98 -10.63
N MET A 69 -8.92 1.62 -11.34
CA MET A 69 -8.68 2.87 -12.06
C MET A 69 -8.17 3.97 -11.12
N TYR A 70 -8.80 4.09 -9.95
CA TYR A 70 -8.37 5.02 -8.91
C TYR A 70 -6.94 4.74 -8.44
N GLY A 71 -6.58 3.47 -8.18
CA GLY A 71 -5.24 3.10 -7.78
C GLY A 71 -4.16 3.51 -8.80
N CYS A 72 -4.42 3.30 -10.10
CA CYS A 72 -3.50 3.75 -11.16
C CYS A 72 -3.36 5.28 -11.16
N PHE A 73 -4.47 6.01 -11.07
CA PHE A 73 -4.45 7.47 -11.05
C PHE A 73 -3.80 8.03 -9.79
N LEU A 74 -3.95 7.35 -8.64
CA LEU A 74 -3.42 7.82 -7.37
C LEU A 74 -1.91 7.98 -7.41
N ILE A 75 -1.17 7.02 -7.99
CA ILE A 75 0.28 7.16 -8.18
C ILE A 75 0.60 8.35 -9.09
N GLN A 76 -0.11 8.48 -10.22
CA GLN A 76 0.08 9.61 -11.13
C GLN A 76 -0.09 10.95 -10.41
N TYR A 77 -1.23 11.11 -9.74
CA TYR A 77 -1.62 12.34 -9.08
C TYR A 77 -0.71 12.68 -7.90
N THR A 78 -0.31 11.67 -7.12
CA THR A 78 0.62 11.86 -6.00
C THR A 78 1.98 12.34 -6.49
N MET A 79 2.51 11.76 -7.57
CA MET A 79 3.77 12.21 -8.17
C MET A 79 3.65 13.65 -8.73
N GLU A 80 2.55 13.97 -9.42
CA GLU A 80 2.28 15.32 -9.96
C GLU A 80 2.11 16.39 -8.87
N THR A 81 1.65 16.01 -7.67
CA THR A 81 1.43 16.92 -6.54
C THR A 81 2.67 17.15 -5.68
N GLY A 82 3.85 16.70 -6.13
CA GLY A 82 5.15 17.00 -5.51
C GLY A 82 5.80 15.86 -4.73
N TRP A 83 5.23 14.65 -4.77
CA TRP A 83 5.79 13.48 -4.08
C TRP A 83 6.66 12.58 -4.98
N ASP A 84 6.95 13.00 -6.21
CA ASP A 84 7.73 12.22 -7.19
C ASP A 84 9.09 11.77 -6.62
N ASP A 85 9.87 12.72 -6.09
CA ASP A 85 11.20 12.44 -5.54
C ASP A 85 11.14 11.50 -4.33
N LEU A 86 10.12 11.63 -3.47
CA LEU A 86 9.95 10.72 -2.34
C LEU A 86 9.64 9.31 -2.83
N ILE A 87 8.67 9.15 -3.73
CA ILE A 87 8.27 7.84 -4.27
C ILE A 87 9.45 7.14 -4.95
N ARG A 88 10.27 7.88 -5.72
CA ARG A 88 11.45 7.33 -6.39
C ARG A 88 12.60 7.00 -5.45
N SER A 89 12.69 7.66 -4.30
CA SER A 89 13.79 7.46 -3.34
C SER A 89 13.52 6.36 -2.31
N MET A 90 12.29 5.82 -2.26
CA MET A 90 11.94 4.75 -1.30
C MET A 90 12.79 3.50 -1.47
N SER A 91 13.09 3.10 -2.70
CA SER A 91 13.88 1.90 -2.98
C SER A 91 14.36 1.87 -4.44
N PRO A 92 15.51 1.23 -4.74
CA PRO A 92 15.93 0.98 -6.12
C PRO A 92 15.10 -0.08 -6.86
N ASN A 93 14.31 -0.90 -6.15
CA ASN A 93 13.55 -2.00 -6.74
C ASN A 93 12.12 -2.12 -6.18
N LEU A 94 11.26 -2.87 -6.88
CA LEU A 94 9.84 -2.98 -6.54
C LEU A 94 9.62 -3.66 -5.18
N LYS A 95 10.35 -4.74 -4.86
CA LYS A 95 10.25 -5.41 -3.56
C LYS A 95 10.55 -4.44 -2.40
N GLY A 96 11.68 -3.75 -2.46
CA GLY A 96 12.06 -2.82 -1.41
C GLY A 96 11.11 -1.62 -1.34
N PHE A 97 10.48 -1.22 -2.46
CA PHE A 97 9.40 -0.23 -2.43
C PHE A 97 8.19 -0.74 -1.63
N LEU A 98 7.77 -1.99 -1.86
CA LEU A 98 6.69 -2.63 -1.12
C LEU A 98 7.00 -2.75 0.38
N ASP A 99 8.23 -3.15 0.72
CA ASP A 99 8.70 -3.28 2.12
C ASP A 99 8.68 -1.93 2.87
N ASN A 100 8.82 -0.81 2.15
CA ASN A 100 8.81 0.53 2.71
C ASN A 100 7.43 1.20 2.72
N LEU A 101 6.37 0.57 2.21
CA LEU A 101 5.02 1.18 2.17
C LEU A 101 4.49 1.47 3.58
N ASP A 102 4.73 0.60 4.56
CA ASP A 102 4.29 0.83 5.94
C ASP A 102 4.99 2.07 6.54
N SER A 103 6.30 2.21 6.30
CA SER A 103 7.09 3.38 6.73
C SER A 103 6.61 4.67 6.06
N LEU A 104 6.25 4.62 4.77
CA LEU A 104 5.67 5.76 4.07
C LEU A 104 4.34 6.18 4.70
N HIS A 105 3.43 5.24 4.94
CA HIS A 105 2.14 5.55 5.58
C HIS A 105 2.34 6.13 6.98
N TYR A 106 3.28 5.58 7.76
CA TYR A 106 3.63 6.12 9.07
C TYR A 106 4.15 7.57 8.98
N PHE A 107 5.05 7.86 8.05
CA PHE A 107 5.57 9.20 7.81
C PHE A 107 4.48 10.20 7.42
N ILE A 108 3.63 9.83 6.46
CA ILE A 108 2.50 10.67 6.02
C ILE A 108 1.55 10.96 7.19
N ASP A 109 1.26 9.95 8.00
CA ASP A 109 0.38 10.09 9.15
C ASP A 109 1.00 10.95 10.26
N HIS A 110 2.16 10.57 10.78
CA HIS A 110 2.70 11.12 12.03
C HIS A 110 3.51 12.41 11.83
N VAL A 111 4.09 12.60 10.63
CA VAL A 111 4.98 13.73 10.36
C VAL A 111 4.26 14.80 9.55
N VAL A 112 3.56 14.40 8.48
CA VAL A 112 3.04 15.35 7.48
C VAL A 112 1.67 15.88 7.86
N TYR A 113 0.68 14.99 8.07
CA TYR A 113 -0.71 15.41 8.32
C TYR A 113 -1.12 15.39 9.78
N LYS A 114 -0.46 14.59 10.63
CA LYS A 114 -0.82 14.38 12.05
C LYS A 114 -2.30 14.06 12.21
N ALA A 115 -2.81 13.17 11.36
CA ALA A 115 -4.24 12.98 11.12
C ALA A 115 -4.78 11.62 11.61
N ASN A 116 -3.97 10.82 12.33
CA ASN A 116 -4.30 9.46 12.77
C ASN A 116 -4.86 8.61 11.61
N LEU A 117 -4.16 8.64 10.48
CA LEU A 117 -4.47 7.89 9.28
C LEU A 117 -4.42 6.39 9.59
N ARG A 118 -5.52 5.71 9.25
CA ARG A 118 -5.60 4.25 9.31
C ARG A 118 -5.08 3.68 8.00
N GLY A 119 -3.76 3.61 7.86
CA GLY A 119 -3.09 3.02 6.71
C GLY A 119 -3.24 1.48 6.68
N PRO A 120 -3.17 0.86 5.50
CA PRO A 120 -2.99 -0.58 5.39
C PRO A 120 -1.55 -0.99 5.76
N SER A 121 -1.32 -2.29 5.91
CA SER A 121 0.01 -2.88 6.12
C SER A 121 0.34 -3.89 5.03
N PHE A 122 1.61 -3.94 4.64
CA PHE A 122 2.13 -4.77 3.55
C PHE A 122 3.27 -5.66 4.03
N ARG A 123 3.27 -6.93 3.62
CA ARG A 123 4.40 -7.86 3.82
C ARG A 123 4.71 -8.57 2.52
N CYS A 124 5.98 -8.69 2.18
CA CYS A 124 6.43 -9.32 0.94
C CYS A 124 7.23 -10.58 1.24
N GLU A 125 7.04 -11.60 0.41
CA GLU A 125 7.83 -12.82 0.40
C GLU A 125 8.34 -13.05 -1.02
N ASP A 126 9.62 -13.41 -1.12
CA ASP A 126 10.22 -13.81 -2.40
C ASP A 126 9.99 -15.29 -2.63
N ASN A 127 9.46 -15.62 -3.81
CA ASN A 127 9.26 -17.01 -4.20
C ASN A 127 10.49 -17.53 -4.96
N PRO A 128 10.81 -18.84 -4.86
CA PRO A 128 11.94 -19.44 -5.58
C PRO A 128 11.86 -19.33 -7.11
N ASP A 129 10.66 -19.09 -7.65
CA ASP A 129 10.41 -18.90 -9.09
C ASP A 129 10.60 -17.44 -9.56
N GLY A 130 11.11 -16.57 -8.68
CA GLY A 130 11.36 -15.15 -8.96
C GLY A 130 10.10 -14.28 -8.90
N THR A 131 8.97 -14.82 -8.44
CA THR A 131 7.73 -14.04 -8.22
C THR A 131 7.69 -13.46 -6.80
N ILE A 132 6.83 -12.47 -6.57
CA ILE A 132 6.63 -11.88 -5.23
C ILE A 132 5.23 -12.23 -4.73
N THR A 133 5.14 -12.74 -3.50
CA THR A 133 3.89 -12.86 -2.76
C THR A 133 3.74 -11.63 -1.88
N LEU A 134 2.67 -10.86 -2.09
CA LEU A 134 2.34 -9.67 -1.30
C LEU A 134 1.12 -9.93 -0.43
N HIS A 135 1.28 -9.79 0.88
CA HIS A 135 0.22 -9.81 1.86
C HIS A 135 -0.23 -8.38 2.16
N TYR A 136 -1.49 -8.09 1.87
CA TYR A 136 -2.15 -6.81 2.15
C TYR A 136 -3.13 -6.96 3.30
N TYR A 137 -2.94 -6.18 4.36
CA TYR A 137 -3.80 -6.15 5.54
C TYR A 137 -4.47 -4.79 5.65
N THR A 138 -5.78 -4.77 5.85
CA THR A 138 -6.54 -3.53 5.99
C THR A 138 -7.70 -3.67 6.97
N GLY A 139 -8.04 -2.57 7.64
CA GLY A 139 -9.28 -2.45 8.41
C GLY A 139 -10.49 -2.02 7.58
N ARG A 140 -10.30 -1.78 6.27
CA ARG A 140 -11.32 -1.27 5.34
C ARG A 140 -11.58 -2.31 4.25
N PRO A 141 -12.66 -3.09 4.35
CA PRO A 141 -12.92 -4.17 3.41
C PRO A 141 -13.19 -3.64 1.99
N GLY A 142 -12.76 -4.40 0.99
CA GLY A 142 -13.07 -4.14 -0.42
C GLY A 142 -12.17 -3.12 -1.12
N LEU A 143 -11.15 -2.59 -0.44
CA LEU A 143 -10.21 -1.61 -1.02
C LEU A 143 -8.99 -2.24 -1.71
N TYR A 144 -8.85 -3.57 -1.66
CA TYR A 144 -7.75 -4.29 -2.30
C TYR A 144 -7.55 -3.99 -3.82
N PRO A 145 -8.55 -3.63 -4.64
CA PRO A 145 -8.30 -3.28 -6.04
C PRO A 145 -7.48 -2.00 -6.20
N ILE A 146 -7.48 -1.10 -5.22
CA ILE A 146 -6.60 0.08 -5.19
C ILE A 146 -5.14 -0.37 -5.25
N VAL A 147 -4.77 -1.41 -4.47
CA VAL A 147 -3.41 -1.95 -4.44
C VAL A 147 -2.99 -2.45 -5.82
N LYS A 148 -3.89 -3.12 -6.57
CA LYS A 148 -3.60 -3.55 -7.94
C LYS A 148 -3.23 -2.38 -8.84
N GLY A 149 -4.03 -1.31 -8.81
CA GLY A 149 -3.79 -0.13 -9.63
C GLY A 149 -2.50 0.59 -9.25
N VAL A 150 -2.31 0.81 -7.95
CA VAL A 150 -1.12 1.47 -7.38
C VAL A 150 0.15 0.74 -7.79
N LEU A 151 0.20 -0.58 -7.60
CA LEU A 151 1.42 -1.34 -7.85
C LEU A 151 1.73 -1.51 -9.33
N ARG A 152 0.72 -1.74 -10.17
CA ARG A 152 0.92 -1.77 -11.62
C ARG A 152 1.51 -0.45 -12.12
N GLU A 153 0.99 0.65 -11.60
CA GLU A 153 1.41 1.96 -12.05
C GLU A 153 2.76 2.39 -11.49
N ALA A 154 3.04 2.08 -10.22
CA ALA A 154 4.36 2.30 -9.63
C ALA A 154 5.43 1.46 -10.35
N ALA A 155 5.17 0.17 -10.59
CA ALA A 155 6.05 -0.72 -11.36
C ALA A 155 6.39 -0.11 -12.72
N LYS A 156 5.39 0.36 -13.46
CA LYS A 156 5.57 0.95 -14.78
C LYS A 156 6.30 2.29 -14.76
N ARG A 157 5.90 3.23 -13.90
CA ARG A 157 6.41 4.62 -13.90
C ARG A 157 7.77 4.76 -13.23
N VAL A 158 7.97 4.06 -12.11
CA VAL A 158 9.16 4.15 -11.27
C VAL A 158 10.21 3.14 -11.72
N PHE A 159 9.83 1.87 -11.83
CA PHE A 159 10.77 0.76 -12.06
C PHE A 159 10.87 0.30 -13.52
N LYS A 160 10.05 0.87 -14.41
CA LYS A 160 9.96 0.49 -15.84
C LYS A 160 9.64 -0.99 -16.06
N LEU A 161 8.88 -1.58 -15.12
CA LEU A 161 8.43 -2.96 -15.16
C LEU A 161 6.98 -3.06 -15.64
N ASP A 162 6.70 -4.10 -16.42
CA ASP A 162 5.32 -4.56 -16.65
C ASP A 162 5.06 -5.77 -15.75
N VAL A 163 4.11 -5.62 -14.83
CA VAL A 163 3.76 -6.62 -13.84
C VAL A 163 2.30 -7.05 -13.99
N SER A 164 2.09 -8.36 -13.88
CA SER A 164 0.78 -8.97 -13.71
C SER A 164 0.55 -9.28 -12.23
N MET A 165 -0.69 -9.07 -11.78
CA MET A 165 -1.10 -9.34 -10.40
C MET A 165 -2.34 -10.21 -10.38
N SER A 166 -2.28 -11.31 -9.63
CA SER A 166 -3.42 -12.19 -9.40
C SER A 166 -3.68 -12.32 -7.89
N ILE A 167 -4.94 -12.51 -7.51
CA ILE A 167 -5.31 -12.73 -6.11
C ILE A 167 -5.30 -14.24 -5.88
N THR A 168 -4.49 -14.70 -4.93
CA THR A 168 -4.36 -16.12 -4.58
C THR A 168 -5.10 -16.46 -3.28
N GLY A 169 -5.38 -15.47 -2.44
CA GLY A 169 -6.11 -15.65 -1.20
C GLY A 169 -6.81 -14.37 -0.75
N ARG A 170 -7.97 -14.53 -0.10
CA ARG A 170 -8.72 -13.44 0.52
C ARG A 170 -9.46 -13.96 1.74
N THR A 171 -9.23 -13.31 2.88
CA THR A 171 -9.87 -13.64 4.15
C THR A 171 -10.40 -12.37 4.77
N GLN A 172 -11.64 -12.41 5.26
CA GLN A 172 -12.23 -11.35 6.06
C GLN A 172 -12.62 -11.93 7.41
N ARG A 173 -12.23 -11.24 8.48
CA ARG A 173 -12.58 -11.64 9.85
C ARG A 173 -13.07 -10.44 10.64
N SER A 174 -14.02 -10.69 11.51
CA SER A 174 -14.39 -9.75 12.55
C SER A 174 -13.55 -10.02 13.79
N VAL A 175 -12.94 -8.98 14.34
CA VAL A 175 -12.13 -9.04 15.55
C VAL A 175 -12.75 -8.15 16.60
N GLN A 176 -13.04 -8.74 17.76
CA GLN A 176 -13.57 -8.01 18.90
C GLN A 176 -12.41 -7.37 19.67
N MET A 177 -12.36 -6.04 19.65
CA MET A 177 -11.37 -5.24 20.38
C MET A 177 -12.04 -4.61 21.61
N ALA A 178 -11.23 -4.13 22.56
CA ALA A 178 -11.74 -3.35 23.70
C ALA A 178 -12.51 -2.08 23.27
N THR A 179 -12.23 -1.57 22.07
CA THR A 179 -12.85 -0.37 21.48
C THR A 179 -14.04 -0.67 20.56
N GLY A 180 -14.45 -1.93 20.41
CA GLY A 180 -15.55 -2.37 19.57
C GLY A 180 -15.17 -3.44 18.55
N GLU A 181 -16.12 -3.75 17.67
CA GLU A 181 -15.91 -4.70 16.57
C GLU A 181 -15.15 -4.05 15.41
N ARG A 182 -14.10 -4.70 14.93
CA ARG A 182 -13.31 -4.25 13.77
C ARG A 182 -13.24 -5.35 12.73
N ILE A 183 -13.51 -4.99 11.49
CA ILE A 183 -13.28 -5.89 10.35
C ILE A 183 -11.80 -5.81 9.96
N GLU A 184 -11.18 -6.95 9.77
CA GLU A 184 -9.86 -7.09 9.16
C GLU A 184 -9.99 -7.89 7.86
N GLU A 185 -9.44 -7.33 6.79
CA GLU A 185 -9.31 -8.01 5.50
C GLU A 185 -7.83 -8.27 5.21
N HIS A 186 -7.53 -9.51 4.83
CA HIS A 186 -6.23 -9.96 4.37
C HIS A 186 -6.37 -10.45 2.93
N VAL A 187 -5.60 -9.87 2.01
CA VAL A 187 -5.56 -10.28 0.60
C VAL A 187 -4.13 -10.64 0.22
N ILE A 188 -3.98 -11.78 -0.45
CA ILE A 188 -2.69 -12.27 -0.94
C ILE A 188 -2.66 -12.05 -2.46
N PHE A 189 -1.67 -11.30 -2.91
CA PHE A 189 -1.39 -11.07 -4.32
C PHE A 189 -0.14 -11.84 -4.74
N LEU A 190 -0.20 -12.46 -5.91
CA LEU A 190 0.97 -12.98 -6.61
C LEU A 190 1.34 -12.01 -7.73
N ILE A 191 2.56 -11.48 -7.68
CA ILE A 191 3.10 -10.50 -8.61
C ILE A 191 4.12 -11.19 -9.51
N LYS A 192 3.94 -11.09 -10.83
CA LYS A 192 4.86 -11.64 -11.84
C LYS A 192 5.23 -10.58 -12.86
N THR A 193 6.49 -10.53 -13.28
CA THR A 193 6.92 -9.72 -14.42
C THR A 193 6.45 -10.36 -15.72
N GLN A 194 6.01 -9.54 -16.69
CA GLN A 194 5.55 -10.05 -18.00
C GLN A 194 6.68 -10.23 -19.00
N ASN A 195 7.78 -9.49 -18.84
CA ASN A 195 8.99 -9.60 -19.66
C ASN A 195 10.14 -10.09 -18.78
N THR A 196 10.80 -11.17 -19.18
CA THR A 196 11.98 -11.74 -18.49
C THR A 196 13.26 -11.34 -19.23
N ASP A 197 13.66 -10.09 -19.09
CA ASP A 197 15.04 -9.66 -19.35
C ASP A 197 15.80 -9.65 -18.03
N GLN A 198 17.11 -9.93 -18.03
CA GLN A 198 17.94 -9.94 -16.81
C GLN A 198 17.90 -8.60 -16.04
N SER A 199 17.69 -7.47 -16.72
CA SER A 199 17.49 -6.16 -16.08
C SER A 199 16.26 -6.10 -15.17
N ASN A 200 15.29 -7.01 -15.36
CA ASN A 200 14.02 -7.00 -14.65
C ASN A 200 14.12 -7.71 -13.30
N GLU A 201 15.09 -8.62 -13.11
CA GLU A 201 15.32 -9.27 -11.80
C GLU A 201 15.86 -8.28 -10.77
N ASP A 202 16.81 -7.42 -11.16
CA ASP A 202 17.35 -6.36 -10.31
C ASP A 202 16.27 -5.32 -9.96
N ALA A 203 15.47 -4.92 -10.95
CA ALA A 203 14.38 -3.98 -10.76
C ALA A 203 13.21 -4.55 -9.95
N LEU A 204 12.98 -5.88 -10.00
CA LEU A 204 12.00 -6.55 -9.14
C LEU A 204 12.52 -6.69 -7.71
N GLY A 205 13.83 -6.85 -7.55
CA GLY A 205 14.50 -7.03 -6.26
C GLY A 205 14.55 -8.49 -5.80
N THR A 206 14.30 -9.44 -6.71
CA THR A 206 14.29 -10.89 -6.44
C THR A 206 15.60 -11.57 -6.79
N ALA A 207 16.64 -10.80 -7.14
CA ALA A 207 17.97 -11.34 -7.41
C ALA A 207 18.37 -12.24 -6.24
N LEU A 208 18.40 -13.55 -6.49
CA LEU A 208 18.82 -14.54 -5.52
C LEU A 208 20.26 -14.21 -5.15
N VAL A 209 20.46 -13.58 -3.99
CA VAL A 209 21.76 -13.61 -3.36
C VAL A 209 22.01 -15.09 -3.12
N GLN A 210 22.87 -15.70 -3.94
CA GLN A 210 23.38 -17.03 -3.69
C GLN A 210 24.07 -16.94 -2.33
N HIS A 211 23.33 -17.25 -1.27
CA HIS A 211 23.87 -17.46 0.05
C HIS A 211 24.70 -18.74 -0.04
N THR A 212 25.92 -18.60 -0.56
CA THR A 212 26.96 -19.58 -0.31
C THR A 212 27.04 -19.66 1.21
N ASN A 213 26.72 -20.82 1.79
CA ASN A 213 26.67 -21.06 3.25
C ASN A 213 28.04 -20.89 3.97
N ASN A 214 29.00 -20.20 3.35
CA ASN A 214 30.33 -19.93 3.86
C ASN A 214 30.42 -18.59 4.62
N TYR A 215 29.31 -17.93 4.91
CA TYR A 215 29.32 -16.72 5.75
C TYR A 215 29.61 -17.10 7.20
N LYS A 216 30.88 -16.94 7.60
CA LYS A 216 31.29 -17.01 9.01
C LYS A 216 30.94 -15.69 9.69
N ILE A 217 29.97 -15.73 10.61
CA ILE A 217 29.66 -14.58 11.48
C ILE A 217 30.94 -14.22 12.25
N ARG A 218 31.46 -13.01 12.00
CA ARG A 218 32.70 -12.51 12.63
C ARG A 218 32.45 -11.70 13.91
N LEU A 219 31.19 -11.44 14.22
CA LEU A 219 30.76 -10.69 15.39
C LEU A 219 30.49 -11.67 16.53
N THR A 220 31.14 -11.48 17.68
CA THR A 220 30.82 -12.29 18.87
C THR A 220 29.54 -11.77 19.53
N HIS A 221 28.95 -12.57 20.41
CA HIS A 221 27.82 -12.13 21.23
C HIS A 221 28.16 -10.88 22.05
N MET A 222 29.36 -10.81 22.63
CA MET A 222 29.81 -9.65 23.41
C MET A 222 29.93 -8.40 22.54
N ASP A 223 30.45 -8.54 21.32
CA ASP A 223 30.53 -7.42 20.38
C ASP A 223 29.14 -6.92 19.99
N PHE A 224 28.19 -7.84 19.71
CA PHE A 224 26.81 -7.48 19.40
C PHE A 224 26.13 -6.71 20.54
N VAL A 225 26.21 -7.20 21.78
CA VAL A 225 25.61 -6.54 22.95
C VAL A 225 26.24 -5.18 23.22
N SER A 226 27.57 -5.05 23.03
CA SER A 226 28.26 -3.77 23.18
C SER A 226 27.94 -2.78 22.06
N THR A 227 27.70 -3.26 20.84
CA THR A 227 27.43 -2.41 19.66
C THR A 227 25.99 -1.91 19.65
N PHE A 228 25.05 -2.75 20.08
CA PHE A 228 23.62 -2.44 20.11
C PHE A 228 23.12 -2.42 21.57
N PRO A 229 23.33 -1.32 22.31
CA PRO A 229 22.99 -1.27 23.75
C PRO A 229 21.48 -1.39 24.04
N TYR A 230 20.63 -1.03 23.07
CA TYR A 230 19.18 -1.12 23.15
C TYR A 230 18.67 -2.13 22.12
N HIS A 231 18.61 -3.41 22.50
CA HIS A 231 17.96 -4.46 21.73
C HIS A 231 17.30 -5.50 22.64
N MET A 232 16.30 -6.21 22.11
CA MET A 232 15.73 -7.40 22.73
C MET A 232 15.57 -8.48 21.67
N VAL A 233 15.89 -9.72 22.02
CA VAL A 233 15.62 -10.89 21.19
C VAL A 233 14.60 -11.75 21.92
N VAL A 234 13.58 -12.17 21.20
CA VAL A 234 12.46 -12.95 21.73
C VAL A 234 12.31 -14.21 20.89
N ASP A 235 12.04 -15.35 21.53
CA ASP A 235 11.78 -16.61 20.84
C ASP A 235 10.31 -16.74 20.38
N GLN A 236 9.99 -17.88 19.77
CA GLN A 236 8.65 -18.22 19.29
C GLN A 236 7.59 -18.33 20.40
N ASP A 237 7.99 -18.53 21.66
CA ASP A 237 7.10 -18.60 22.82
C ASP A 237 6.91 -17.21 23.48
N CYS A 238 7.37 -16.15 22.81
CA CYS A 238 7.42 -14.79 23.35
C CYS A 238 8.29 -14.65 24.61
N LYS A 239 9.32 -15.50 24.80
CA LYS A 239 10.27 -15.38 25.91
C LYS A 239 11.49 -14.57 25.48
N ILE A 240 11.91 -13.65 26.33
CA ILE A 240 13.12 -12.86 26.11
C ILE A 240 14.35 -13.77 26.27
N VAL A 241 15.13 -13.90 25.21
CA VAL A 241 16.35 -14.74 25.18
C VAL A 241 17.64 -13.93 25.26
N GLN A 242 17.60 -12.65 24.89
CA GLN A 242 18.76 -11.74 24.96
C GLN A 242 18.29 -10.30 25.13
N VAL A 243 19.05 -9.52 25.90
CA VAL A 243 18.81 -8.07 26.09
C VAL A 243 20.11 -7.30 25.92
N GLY A 244 19.97 -6.06 25.45
CA GLY A 244 21.04 -5.08 25.41
C GLY A 244 21.48 -4.65 26.80
N LYS A 245 22.70 -4.13 26.89
CA LYS A 245 23.30 -3.73 28.16
C LYS A 245 22.55 -2.58 28.85
N GLU A 246 21.84 -1.75 28.08
CA GLU A 246 21.21 -0.51 28.56
C GLU A 246 19.65 -0.58 28.56
N LEU A 247 19.07 -1.77 28.33
CA LEU A 247 17.63 -2.05 28.46
C LEU A 247 17.29 -2.65 29.83
#